data_AF-A0A1Y3NRE1-F1
#
_entry.id   AF-A0A1Y3NRE1-F1
#
_cell.length_a   1.000
_cell.length_b   1.000
_cell.length_c   1.000
_cell.angle_alpha   90.00
_cell.angle_beta   90.00
_cell.angle_gamma   90.00
#
_symmetry.space_group_name_H-M   'P 1'
#
loop_
_entity.id
_entity.type
_entity.pdbx_description
1 polymer ?
#
loop_
_entity_poly.entity_id
_entity_poly.type
_entity_poly.pdbx_seq_one_letter_code
_entity_poly.pdbx_strand_id
1 'polypeptide(L)'
;KCGENIAVCKKGLCCSKKGYCGSTSAYCGTGCQSEFGECDTKNLPKVGENQKCGKGVATCQEGLCCSYKGYCGKTNAHCGKDCKSEFGKCGIATKDLPKVGNNKKCGKNVAVCDIKIASTSTNGKCGPSYGVCRRGYCCSQYGYCGTSAQYCSTGCNKEYGICW
;
A
#
# COMPACT_ATOMS: atom_id res chain seq x y z
N LYS A 1 -4.46 -13.24 35.57
CA LYS A 1 -4.74 -11.94 34.92
C LYS A 1 -3.47 -11.46 34.21
N CYS A 2 -3.58 -10.46 33.33
CA CYS A 2 -2.49 -9.86 32.59
C CYS A 2 -2.75 -8.37 32.36
N GLY A 3 -1.74 -7.65 31.88
CA GLY A 3 -1.80 -6.22 31.62
C GLY A 3 -0.67 -5.46 32.31
N GLU A 4 -0.67 -4.15 32.10
CA GLU A 4 0.31 -3.22 32.68
C GLU A 4 0.37 -3.38 34.21
N ASN A 5 1.58 -3.47 34.76
CA ASN A 5 1.83 -3.67 36.21
C ASN A 5 1.20 -4.94 36.81
N ILE A 6 0.72 -5.90 36.00
CA ILE A 6 0.15 -7.16 36.48
C ILE A 6 1.05 -8.34 36.08
N ALA A 7 0.98 -8.75 34.81
CA ALA A 7 1.71 -9.91 34.31
C ALA A 7 1.63 -10.01 32.77
N VAL A 8 2.60 -10.70 32.19
CA VAL A 8 2.57 -11.18 30.80
C VAL A 8 1.98 -12.60 30.78
N CYS A 9 1.14 -12.89 29.78
CA CYS A 9 0.58 -14.23 29.59
C CYS A 9 1.66 -15.25 29.19
N LYS A 10 1.41 -16.53 29.50
CA LYS A 10 2.27 -17.62 29.04
C LYS A 10 2.34 -17.65 27.51
N LYS A 11 3.45 -18.18 26.96
CA LYS A 11 3.66 -18.36 25.52
C LYS A 11 2.44 -19.02 24.85
N GLY A 12 2.02 -18.46 23.72
CA GLY A 12 0.82 -18.88 22.97
C GLY A 12 -0.51 -18.38 23.54
N LEU A 13 -0.53 -17.57 24.61
CA LEU A 13 -1.74 -16.96 25.15
C LEU A 13 -1.77 -15.45 24.91
N CYS A 14 -2.97 -14.95 24.68
CA CYS A 14 -3.28 -13.56 24.40
C CYS A 14 -3.77 -12.87 25.67
N CYS A 15 -3.40 -11.60 25.85
CA CYS A 15 -3.95 -10.79 26.92
C CYS A 15 -5.15 -10.00 26.43
N SER A 16 -6.36 -10.34 26.86
CA SER A 16 -7.57 -9.65 26.42
C SER A 16 -7.62 -8.20 26.88
N LYS A 17 -8.48 -7.39 26.26
CA LYS A 17 -8.79 -6.01 26.72
C LYS A 17 -9.18 -5.94 28.21
N LYS A 18 -9.75 -7.02 28.74
CA LYS A 18 -10.20 -7.13 30.14
C LYS A 18 -9.10 -7.63 31.10
N GLY A 19 -7.88 -7.85 30.63
CA GLY A 19 -6.75 -8.29 31.46
C GLY A 19 -6.80 -9.77 31.84
N TYR A 20 -7.31 -10.62 30.94
CA TYR A 20 -7.33 -12.07 31.12
C TYR A 20 -6.53 -12.77 30.02
N CYS A 21 -5.82 -13.84 30.38
CA CYS A 21 -5.09 -14.67 29.42
C CYS A 21 -6.02 -15.73 28.81
N GLY A 22 -5.95 -15.92 27.50
CA GLY A 22 -6.66 -16.99 26.79
C GLY A 22 -6.23 -17.08 25.34
N SER A 23 -6.68 -18.13 24.64
CA SER A 23 -6.27 -18.45 23.27
C SER A 23 -7.38 -18.29 22.22
N THR A 24 -8.59 -17.89 22.62
CA THR A 24 -9.70 -17.69 21.68
C THR A 24 -9.73 -16.26 21.14
N SER A 25 -10.49 -16.02 20.07
CA SER A 25 -10.65 -14.69 19.45
C SER A 25 -11.12 -13.61 20.43
N ALA A 26 -11.86 -13.96 21.49
CA ALA A 26 -12.25 -13.03 22.54
C ALA A 26 -11.06 -12.47 23.36
N TYR A 27 -9.94 -13.19 23.36
CA TYR A 27 -8.69 -12.80 24.02
C TYR A 27 -7.67 -12.27 23.02
N CYS A 28 -7.58 -12.90 21.84
CA CYS A 28 -6.56 -12.66 20.84
C CYS A 28 -6.93 -11.61 19.80
N GLY A 29 -8.22 -11.33 19.62
CA GLY A 29 -8.73 -10.39 18.64
C GLY A 29 -8.64 -8.93 19.08
N THR A 30 -9.62 -8.14 18.67
CA THR A 30 -9.63 -6.68 18.89
C THR A 30 -9.46 -6.30 20.36
N GLY A 31 -8.50 -5.41 20.62
CA GLY A 31 -8.20 -4.92 21.97
C GLY A 31 -7.30 -5.84 22.79
N CYS A 32 -6.76 -6.90 22.18
CA CYS A 32 -5.69 -7.68 22.79
C CYS A 32 -4.47 -6.79 23.10
N GLN A 33 -3.96 -6.88 24.32
CA GLN A 33 -2.85 -6.09 24.83
C GLN A 33 -1.51 -6.74 24.45
N SER A 34 -0.97 -6.32 23.31
CA SER A 34 0.12 -7.03 22.63
C SER A 34 1.50 -6.96 23.28
N GLU A 35 1.65 -6.16 24.34
CA GLU A 35 2.84 -6.13 25.22
C GLU A 35 2.78 -7.22 26.30
N PHE A 36 1.57 -7.74 26.57
CA PHE A 36 1.31 -8.70 27.64
C PHE A 36 0.81 -10.06 27.11
N GLY A 37 0.79 -10.28 25.80
CA GLY A 37 0.41 -11.55 25.17
C GLY A 37 0.53 -11.57 23.64
N GLU A 38 0.32 -12.74 23.05
CA GLU A 38 0.49 -13.01 21.61
C GLU A 38 -0.80 -12.76 20.81
N CYS A 39 -1.12 -11.50 20.51
CA CYS A 39 -2.37 -11.15 19.80
C CYS A 39 -2.43 -11.65 18.36
N ASP A 40 -3.64 -12.03 17.91
CA ASP A 40 -3.89 -12.42 16.53
C ASP A 40 -3.73 -11.21 15.60
N THR A 41 -2.75 -11.25 14.71
CA THR A 41 -2.59 -10.27 13.63
C THR A 41 -3.38 -10.65 12.37
N LYS A 42 -3.76 -11.93 12.24
CA LYS A 42 -4.43 -12.49 11.05
C LYS A 42 -5.95 -12.28 11.04
N ASN A 43 -6.57 -12.12 12.21
CA ASN A 43 -8.03 -11.97 12.38
C ASN A 43 -8.44 -10.55 12.81
N LEU A 44 -7.59 -9.55 12.57
CA LEU A 44 -7.91 -8.16 12.92
C LEU A 44 -9.02 -7.62 12.00
N PRO A 45 -9.94 -6.79 12.54
CA PRO A 45 -10.96 -6.14 11.72
C PRO A 45 -10.31 -5.25 10.65
N LYS A 46 -10.88 -5.23 9.45
CA LYS A 46 -10.48 -4.33 8.37
C LYS A 46 -11.27 -3.03 8.47
N VAL A 47 -10.59 -1.89 8.63
CA VAL A 47 -11.22 -0.59 8.86
C VAL A 47 -10.88 0.44 7.78
N GLY A 48 -11.79 1.39 7.57
CA GLY A 48 -11.68 2.42 6.53
C GLY A 48 -10.81 3.61 6.90
N GLU A 49 -10.87 4.66 6.08
CA GLU A 49 -10.09 5.89 6.25
C GLU A 49 -10.39 6.61 7.56
N ASN A 50 -9.38 7.26 8.15
CA ASN A 50 -9.41 7.93 9.46
C ASN A 50 -9.63 7.01 10.68
N GLN A 51 -9.77 5.70 10.48
CA GLN A 51 -9.92 4.74 11.57
C GLN A 51 -8.56 4.29 12.12
N LYS A 52 -8.54 3.89 13.40
CA LYS A 52 -7.32 3.41 14.06
C LYS A 52 -6.89 2.06 13.51
N CYS A 53 -5.59 1.89 13.30
CA CYS A 53 -4.95 0.66 12.83
C CYS A 53 -3.68 0.35 13.63
N GLY A 54 -3.20 -0.87 13.51
CA GLY A 54 -2.00 -1.34 14.19
C GLY A 54 -2.24 -2.64 14.95
N LYS A 55 -1.16 -3.13 15.57
CA LYS A 55 -1.11 -4.38 16.34
C LYS A 55 -2.22 -4.44 17.39
N GLY A 56 -3.03 -5.49 17.38
CA GLY A 56 -4.14 -5.68 18.33
C GLY A 56 -5.33 -4.73 18.13
N VAL A 57 -5.29 -3.83 17.15
CA VAL A 57 -6.36 -2.85 16.89
C VAL A 57 -7.15 -3.23 15.64
N ALA A 58 -6.55 -3.06 14.47
CA ALA A 58 -7.19 -3.28 13.17
C ALA A 58 -6.16 -3.26 12.05
N THR A 59 -6.53 -3.83 10.89
CA THR A 59 -5.84 -3.63 9.62
C THR A 59 -6.62 -2.65 8.76
N CYS A 60 -5.95 -1.90 7.88
CA CYS A 60 -6.65 -1.01 6.97
C CYS A 60 -7.29 -1.79 5.81
N GLN A 61 -8.43 -1.31 5.34
CA GLN A 61 -9.07 -1.79 4.11
C GLN A 61 -8.12 -1.70 2.90
N GLU A 62 -8.48 -2.42 1.84
CA GLU A 62 -7.62 -2.51 0.67
C GLU A 62 -7.31 -1.13 0.06
N GLY A 63 -6.02 -0.87 -0.20
CA GLY A 63 -5.57 0.40 -0.79
C GLY A 63 -5.29 1.50 0.24
N LEU A 64 -5.52 1.26 1.53
CA LEU A 64 -5.20 2.19 2.61
C LEU A 64 -3.87 1.82 3.29
N CYS A 65 -3.17 2.84 3.75
CA CYS A 65 -1.92 2.74 4.50
C CYS A 65 -2.18 2.94 5.99
N CYS A 66 -1.48 2.19 6.84
CA CYS A 66 -1.50 2.43 8.27
C CYS A 66 -0.35 3.35 8.65
N SER A 67 -0.66 4.61 8.98
CA SER A 67 0.35 5.61 9.35
C SER A 67 1.17 5.17 10.56
N TYR A 68 2.33 5.81 10.76
CA TYR A 68 3.12 5.61 11.97
C TYR A 68 2.33 5.94 13.25
N LYS A 69 1.37 6.87 13.14
CA LYS A 69 0.43 7.27 14.20
C LYS A 69 -0.69 6.25 14.44
N GLY A 70 -0.78 5.19 13.65
CA GLY A 70 -1.82 4.16 13.80
C GLY A 70 -3.18 4.60 13.27
N TYR A 71 -3.21 5.30 12.15
CA TYR A 71 -4.44 5.69 11.45
C TYR A 71 -4.40 5.26 9.99
N CYS A 72 -5.54 4.81 9.46
CA CYS A 72 -5.70 4.45 8.07
C CYS A 72 -5.90 5.67 7.18
N GLY A 73 -5.20 5.75 6.06
CA GLY A 73 -5.41 6.78 5.06
C GLY A 73 -4.58 6.57 3.80
N LYS A 74 -4.78 7.44 2.80
CA LYS A 74 -4.10 7.35 1.49
C LYS A 74 -2.99 8.38 1.27
N THR A 75 -2.86 9.37 2.16
CA THR A 75 -1.91 10.47 1.95
C THR A 75 -0.48 10.05 2.29
N ASN A 76 0.49 10.87 1.88
CA ASN A 76 1.89 10.66 2.21
C ASN A 76 2.15 10.54 3.72
N ALA A 77 1.40 11.27 4.55
CA ALA A 77 1.50 11.15 6.01
C ALA A 77 1.12 9.75 6.52
N HIS A 78 0.36 8.99 5.74
CA HIS A 78 -0.07 7.63 6.06
C HIS A 78 0.80 6.58 5.37
N CYS A 79 1.17 6.80 4.12
CA CYS A 79 1.86 5.83 3.27
C CYS A 79 3.39 5.99 3.22
N GLY A 80 3.92 7.04 3.87
CA GLY A 80 5.35 7.37 3.86
C GLY A 80 6.24 6.34 4.55
N LYS A 81 7.51 6.71 4.75
CA LYS A 81 8.58 5.83 5.24
C LYS A 81 8.22 5.02 6.49
N ASP A 82 7.45 5.62 7.41
CA ASP A 82 7.11 5.04 8.72
C ASP A 82 5.75 4.33 8.76
N CYS A 83 5.17 4.04 7.59
CA CYS A 83 3.94 3.28 7.48
C CYS A 83 4.12 1.85 8.03
N LYS A 84 3.13 1.38 8.80
CA LYS A 84 3.15 0.04 9.42
C LYS A 84 2.64 -1.02 8.44
N SER A 85 3.56 -1.66 7.72
CA SER A 85 3.28 -2.56 6.56
C SER A 85 2.48 -3.82 6.90
N GLU A 86 2.53 -4.28 8.14
CA GLU A 86 1.70 -5.39 8.62
C GLU A 86 0.21 -5.02 8.72
N PHE A 87 -0.12 -3.72 8.78
CA PHE A 87 -1.47 -3.22 9.03
C PHE A 87 -2.02 -2.34 7.89
N GLY A 88 -1.29 -2.17 6.79
CA GLY A 88 -1.72 -1.42 5.62
C GLY A 88 -0.74 -1.51 4.44
N LYS A 89 -1.15 -1.04 3.26
CA LYS A 89 -0.31 -1.09 2.04
C LYS A 89 0.74 0.02 2.04
N CYS A 90 1.85 -0.20 2.73
CA CYS A 90 2.95 0.76 2.80
C CYS A 90 3.82 0.79 1.55
N GLY A 91 4.48 1.92 1.29
CA GLY A 91 5.30 2.08 0.08
C GLY A 91 4.48 2.22 -1.20
N ILE A 92 3.14 2.22 -1.10
CA ILE A 92 2.25 2.42 -2.24
C ILE A 92 1.07 3.29 -1.79
N ALA A 93 1.15 4.59 -2.03
CA ALA A 93 -0.07 5.37 -2.24
C ALA A 93 -0.67 4.87 -3.57
N THR A 94 -1.36 3.72 -3.54
CA THR A 94 -1.96 3.16 -4.76
C THR A 94 -3.07 4.08 -5.24
N LYS A 95 -2.85 4.62 -6.44
CA LYS A 95 -3.79 4.57 -7.57
C LYS A 95 -5.09 5.37 -7.50
N ASP A 96 -5.40 6.08 -6.41
CA ASP A 96 -6.33 7.21 -6.48
C ASP A 96 -5.53 8.50 -6.71
N LEU A 97 -5.18 8.69 -7.98
CA LEU A 97 -4.48 9.86 -8.51
C LEU A 97 -5.20 11.16 -8.12
N PRO A 98 -4.49 12.18 -7.60
CA PRO A 98 -4.73 13.55 -8.04
C PRO A 98 -4.42 13.61 -9.54
N LYS A 99 -5.35 14.15 -10.34
CA LYS A 99 -5.11 14.49 -11.74
C LYS A 99 -3.77 15.23 -11.86
N VAL A 100 -2.87 14.68 -12.66
CA VAL A 100 -1.63 15.35 -13.06
C VAL A 100 -2.05 16.64 -13.77
N GLY A 101 -1.77 17.79 -13.17
CA GLY A 101 -1.80 19.06 -13.90
C GLY A 101 -0.76 19.04 -15.02
N ASN A 102 -1.02 19.76 -16.10
CA ASN A 102 -0.22 19.79 -17.34
C ASN A 102 1.25 20.26 -17.17
N ASN A 103 1.66 20.58 -15.95
CA ASN A 103 2.99 20.96 -15.57
C ASN A 103 3.60 19.84 -14.73
N LYS A 104 4.62 19.16 -15.27
CA LYS A 104 5.48 18.12 -14.66
C LYS A 104 6.13 18.56 -13.32
N LYS A 105 5.36 19.00 -12.34
CA LYS A 105 5.78 19.40 -11.00
C LYS A 105 4.99 18.58 -10.00
N CYS A 106 5.73 17.84 -9.19
CA CYS A 106 5.20 17.22 -7.99
C CYS A 106 4.63 18.32 -7.07
N GLY A 107 3.41 18.14 -6.57
CA GLY A 107 2.86 19.05 -5.57
C GLY A 107 3.72 19.08 -4.31
N LYS A 108 3.71 20.18 -3.56
CA LYS A 108 4.55 20.46 -2.38
C LYS A 108 4.52 19.40 -1.25
N ASN A 109 3.74 18.31 -1.36
CA ASN A 109 3.46 17.33 -0.31
C ASN A 109 3.56 15.85 -0.79
N VAL A 110 4.50 15.54 -1.69
CA VAL A 110 4.76 14.16 -2.18
C VAL A 110 6.16 13.73 -1.73
N ALA A 111 6.31 12.56 -1.07
CA ALA A 111 7.59 12.10 -0.52
C ALA A 111 8.53 11.41 -1.53
N VAL A 112 8.06 11.09 -2.74
CA VAL A 112 8.94 10.54 -3.77
C VAL A 112 8.66 11.25 -5.09
N CYS A 113 9.67 11.93 -5.60
CA CYS A 113 9.75 12.34 -7.00
C CYS A 113 10.33 11.19 -7.81
N ASP A 114 9.62 10.07 -7.91
CA ASP A 114 9.99 9.03 -8.88
C ASP A 114 9.36 9.40 -10.21
N ILE A 115 10.11 10.21 -10.96
CA ILE A 115 9.85 10.49 -12.35
C ILE A 115 9.96 9.13 -13.06
N LYS A 116 8.81 8.59 -13.50
CA LYS A 116 8.58 7.43 -14.38
C LYS A 116 7.78 6.28 -13.75
N ILE A 117 6.54 6.55 -13.36
CA ILE A 117 5.47 5.60 -13.67
C ILE A 117 4.56 6.28 -14.67
N ALA A 118 4.95 6.23 -15.94
CA ALA A 118 4.00 6.52 -17.00
C ALA A 118 2.85 5.51 -16.84
N SER A 119 1.63 6.02 -16.66
CA SER A 119 0.40 5.23 -16.47
C SER A 119 0.33 4.09 -17.49
N THR A 120 -0.05 2.88 -17.12
CA THR A 120 -0.22 1.82 -18.14
C THR A 120 -1.40 2.17 -19.05
N SER A 121 -1.14 2.23 -20.35
CA SER A 121 -2.13 2.48 -21.39
C SER A 121 -3.22 1.42 -21.41
N THR A 122 -4.47 1.87 -21.52
CA THR A 122 -5.68 1.03 -21.63
C THR A 122 -6.31 1.08 -23.01
N ASN A 123 -5.89 2.00 -23.88
CA ASN A 123 -6.48 2.23 -25.22
C ASN A 123 -5.53 1.84 -26.36
N GLY A 124 -4.42 1.15 -26.05
CA GLY A 124 -3.44 0.72 -27.04
C GLY A 124 -2.52 1.83 -27.58
N LYS A 125 -2.63 3.06 -27.07
CA LYS A 125 -1.72 4.17 -27.40
C LYS A 125 -0.65 4.35 -26.33
N CYS A 126 0.53 4.81 -26.69
CA CYS A 126 1.61 5.07 -25.74
C CYS A 126 2.26 6.42 -26.00
N GLY A 127 2.97 6.95 -25.00
CA GLY A 127 3.64 8.25 -25.08
C GLY A 127 3.24 9.20 -23.96
N PRO A 128 3.69 10.47 -23.99
CA PRO A 128 3.54 11.42 -22.89
C PRO A 128 2.11 11.60 -22.38
N SER A 129 1.12 11.54 -23.27
CA SER A 129 -0.31 11.71 -22.94
C SER A 129 -1.07 10.41 -22.71
N TYR A 130 -0.47 9.26 -23.05
CA TYR A 130 -1.14 7.95 -23.05
C TYR A 130 -0.48 6.93 -22.09
N GLY A 131 0.74 7.22 -21.65
CA GLY A 131 1.50 6.40 -20.72
C GLY A 131 2.26 5.24 -21.38
N VAL A 132 2.66 4.23 -20.59
CA VAL A 132 3.45 3.07 -21.06
C VAL A 132 2.58 1.94 -21.57
N CYS A 133 3.09 1.12 -22.47
CA CYS A 133 2.45 -0.12 -22.88
C CYS A 133 2.41 -1.16 -21.74
N ARG A 134 1.49 -2.12 -21.84
CA ARG A 134 1.43 -3.26 -20.92
C ARG A 134 2.75 -4.03 -20.93
N ARG A 135 3.04 -4.74 -19.84
CA ARG A 135 4.24 -5.57 -19.72
C ARG A 135 4.32 -6.54 -20.92
N GLY A 136 5.46 -6.54 -21.60
CA GLY A 136 5.69 -7.35 -22.81
C GLY A 136 5.39 -6.64 -24.13
N TYR A 137 4.87 -5.40 -24.12
CA TYR A 137 4.56 -4.63 -25.32
C TYR A 137 5.57 -3.50 -25.55
N CYS A 138 5.79 -3.21 -26.83
CA CYS A 138 6.65 -2.17 -27.36
C CYS A 138 5.82 -0.94 -27.71
N CYS A 139 6.40 0.25 -27.57
CA CYS A 139 5.78 1.50 -28.00
C CYS A 139 6.39 1.92 -29.33
N SER A 140 5.63 1.88 -30.42
CA SER A 140 6.14 2.27 -31.74
C SER A 140 6.46 3.77 -31.80
N GLN A 141 7.22 4.19 -32.82
CA GLN A 141 7.44 5.62 -33.11
C GLN A 141 6.15 6.41 -33.33
N TYR A 142 5.05 5.72 -33.68
CA TYR A 142 3.74 6.32 -33.92
C TYR A 142 2.86 6.37 -32.66
N GLY A 143 3.39 5.97 -31.50
CA GLY A 143 2.67 6.04 -30.23
C GLY A 143 1.60 4.95 -30.07
N TYR A 144 1.86 3.75 -30.60
CA TYR A 144 0.98 2.59 -30.44
C TYR A 144 1.69 1.42 -29.76
N CYS A 145 0.94 0.65 -28.98
CA CYS A 145 1.42 -0.54 -28.31
C CYS A 145 1.26 -1.78 -29.19
N GLY A 146 2.33 -2.56 -29.32
CA GLY A 146 2.31 -3.83 -30.08
C GLY A 146 3.52 -4.70 -29.74
N THR A 147 3.58 -5.90 -30.30
CA THR A 147 4.63 -6.90 -30.01
C THR A 147 5.45 -7.31 -31.23
N SER A 148 5.07 -6.87 -32.43
CA SER A 148 5.80 -7.20 -33.67
C SER A 148 7.02 -6.28 -33.87
N ALA A 149 7.94 -6.67 -34.75
CA ALA A 149 9.13 -5.89 -35.10
C ALA A 149 8.81 -4.44 -35.49
N GLN A 150 7.66 -4.19 -36.15
CA GLN A 150 7.20 -2.84 -36.50
C GLN A 150 7.01 -1.92 -35.29
N TYR A 151 6.74 -2.49 -34.11
CA TYR A 151 6.59 -1.75 -32.86
C TYR A 151 7.87 -1.73 -32.03
N CYS A 152 8.67 -2.80 -32.12
CA CYS A 152 9.76 -3.06 -31.20
C CYS A 152 11.15 -2.71 -31.71
N SER A 153 11.35 -2.68 -33.04
CA SER A 153 12.63 -2.45 -33.70
C SER A 153 12.90 -0.95 -33.88
N THR A 154 13.37 -0.52 -35.06
CA THR A 154 13.74 0.87 -35.33
C THR A 154 12.58 1.84 -35.06
N GLY A 155 12.84 2.83 -34.20
CA GLY A 155 11.84 3.83 -33.80
C GLY A 155 11.03 3.47 -32.55
N CYS A 156 11.28 2.32 -31.90
CA CYS A 156 10.62 2.00 -30.65
C CYS A 156 11.00 2.98 -29.52
N ASN A 157 9.99 3.49 -28.80
CA ASN A 157 10.15 4.43 -27.71
C ASN A 157 10.35 3.73 -26.36
N LYS A 158 11.63 3.64 -25.95
CA LYS A 158 12.09 2.97 -24.72
C LYS A 158 11.55 3.58 -23.42
N GLU A 159 11.05 4.81 -23.43
CA GLU A 159 10.44 5.42 -22.24
C GLU A 159 9.02 4.87 -21.99
N TYR A 160 8.37 4.33 -23.02
CA TYR A 160 6.96 3.91 -22.97
C TYR A 160 6.73 2.43 -23.36
N GLY A 161 7.77 1.64 -23.60
CA GLY A 161 7.66 0.22 -23.93
C GLY A 161 9.00 -0.51 -23.92
N ILE A 162 8.96 -1.83 -24.12
CA ILE A 162 10.15 -2.68 -24.23
C ILE A 162 10.60 -2.67 -25.69
N CYS A 163 11.86 -2.35 -25.98
CA CYS A 163 12.38 -2.30 -27.35
C CYS A 163 13.54 -3.29 -27.51
N TRP A 164 13.65 -3.91 -28.69
CA TRP A 164 14.70 -4.89 -29.00
C TRP A 164 15.18 -4.75 -30.44
#